data_AF-A0A745IA85-F1
#
_entry.id   AF-A0A745IA85-F1
#
_cell.length_a   1.000
_cell.length_b   1.000
_cell.length_c   1.000
_cell.angle_alpha   90.00
_cell.angle_beta   90.00
_cell.angle_gamma   90.00
#
_symmetry.space_group_name_H-M   'P 1'
#
loop_
_entity.id
_entity.type
_entity.pdbx_description
1 polymer ?
#
loop_
_entity_poly.entity_id
_entity_poly.type
_entity_poly.pdbx_seq_one_letter_code
_entity_poly.pdbx_strand_id
1 'polypeptide(L)'
;GGTTRIGNVSAAVNDTDAVNYAQLKRSVEEANTYTDQKMGEMNSKIKGVENKMSGGIASAMAMAGLPQAYAPGANMTSIAGGTFNGESAVAIGVSMVSESGGWVYKLQGTSNSQGDYSAAIGAGFQW
;
A
#
# COMPACT_ATOMS: atom_id res chain seq x y z
N GLY A 1 37.87 -29.99 34.06
CA GLY A 1 38.07 -28.56 34.39
C GLY A 1 36.71 -27.93 34.61
N GLY A 2 36.55 -27.14 35.67
CA GLY A 2 35.32 -26.38 35.95
C GLY A 2 35.47 -24.92 35.56
N THR A 3 34.34 -24.19 35.51
CA THR A 3 34.33 -22.74 35.30
C THR A 3 34.48 -22.00 36.63
N THR A 4 35.07 -20.80 36.58
CA THR A 4 35.23 -19.91 37.74
C THR A 4 34.38 -18.67 37.56
N ARG A 5 33.53 -18.34 38.55
CA ARG A 5 32.74 -17.09 38.55
C ARG A 5 33.62 -15.91 38.94
N ILE A 6 33.62 -14.86 38.13
CA ILE A 6 34.24 -13.57 38.44
C ILE A 6 33.12 -12.60 38.86
N GLY A 7 33.32 -11.86 39.96
CA GLY A 7 32.32 -10.96 40.56
C GLY A 7 32.92 -9.64 41.03
N ASN A 8 32.06 -8.71 41.46
CA ASN A 8 32.43 -7.33 41.85
C ASN A 8 33.13 -6.54 40.74
N VAL A 9 32.74 -6.79 39.48
CA VAL A 9 33.23 -6.07 38.32
C VAL A 9 32.46 -4.75 38.20
N SER A 10 33.15 -3.63 38.37
CA SER A 10 32.61 -2.28 38.13
C SER A 10 32.18 -2.10 36.67
N ALA A 11 31.38 -1.07 36.40
CA ALA A 11 31.00 -0.77 35.02
C ALA A 11 32.25 -0.42 34.18
N ALA A 12 32.36 -1.00 32.99
CA ALA A 12 33.36 -0.69 31.98
C ALA A 12 33.28 0.79 31.56
N VAL A 13 34.44 1.42 31.36
CA VAL A 13 34.57 2.81 30.90
C VAL A 13 35.33 2.91 29.58
N ASN A 14 36.37 2.08 29.38
CA ASN A 14 37.13 2.00 28.14
C ASN A 14 36.72 0.78 27.30
N ASP A 15 36.98 0.82 25.99
CA ASP A 15 36.60 -0.24 25.04
C ASP A 15 37.22 -1.62 25.35
N THR A 16 38.33 -1.66 26.09
CA THR A 16 39.03 -2.90 26.49
C THR A 16 38.65 -3.40 27.88
N ASP A 17 37.75 -2.72 28.58
CA ASP A 17 37.33 -3.11 29.93
C ASP A 17 36.35 -4.30 29.87
N ALA A 18 36.35 -5.12 30.92
CA ALA A 18 35.35 -6.17 31.07
C ALA A 18 33.98 -5.55 31.40
N VAL A 19 32.97 -5.82 30.58
CA VAL A 19 31.57 -5.44 30.87
C VAL A 19 30.96 -6.34 31.94
N ASN A 20 30.26 -5.74 32.89
CA ASN A 20 29.51 -6.50 33.88
C ASN A 20 28.10 -6.88 33.38
N TYR A 21 27.45 -7.80 34.09
CA TYR A 21 26.13 -8.30 33.70
C TYR A 21 25.05 -7.20 33.70
N ALA A 22 25.15 -6.19 34.56
CA ALA A 22 24.17 -5.09 34.60
C ALA A 22 24.24 -4.21 33.35
N GLN A 23 25.46 -3.89 32.87
CA GLN A 23 25.66 -3.16 31.61
C GLN A 23 25.13 -3.96 30.43
N LEU A 24 25.51 -5.24 30.33
CA LEU A 24 25.02 -6.12 29.26
C LEU A 24 23.50 -6.23 29.26
N LYS A 25 22.89 -6.47 30.44
CA LYS A 25 21.45 -6.59 30.59
C LYS A 25 20.74 -5.33 30.12
N ARG A 26 21.22 -4.15 30.53
CA ARG A 26 20.67 -2.85 30.10
C ARG A 26 20.77 -2.67 28.59
N SER A 27 21.94 -2.93 27.99
CA SER A 27 22.13 -2.79 26.54
C SER A 27 21.23 -3.74 25.75
N VAL A 28 21.03 -4.97 26.23
CA VAL A 28 20.10 -5.94 25.62
C VAL A 28 18.64 -5.46 25.77
N GLU A 29 18.24 -4.95 26.92
CA GLU A 29 16.89 -4.41 27.14
C GLU A 29 16.59 -3.19 26.25
N GLU A 30 17.56 -2.27 26.11
CA GLU A 30 17.47 -1.11 25.21
C GLU A 30 17.38 -1.56 23.74
N ALA A 31 18.20 -2.53 23.33
CA ALA A 31 18.17 -3.08 21.98
C ALA A 31 16.85 -3.80 21.66
N ASN A 32 16.31 -4.57 22.61
CA ASN A 32 15.02 -5.24 22.47
C ASN A 32 13.89 -4.20 22.35
N THR A 33 13.87 -3.19 23.22
CA THR A 33 12.86 -2.13 23.20
C THR A 33 12.88 -1.38 21.86
N TYR A 34 14.07 -1.01 21.37
CA TYR A 34 14.23 -0.35 20.08
C TYR A 34 13.73 -1.24 18.92
N THR A 35 14.07 -2.54 18.96
CA THR A 35 13.65 -3.50 17.94
C THR A 35 12.14 -3.71 17.94
N ASP A 36 11.52 -3.85 19.12
CA ASP A 36 10.07 -4.02 19.26
C ASP A 36 9.31 -2.80 18.74
N GLN A 37 9.81 -1.59 19.02
CA GLN A 37 9.25 -0.35 18.47
C GLN A 37 9.34 -0.33 16.94
N LYS A 38 10.51 -0.64 16.38
CA LYS A 38 10.69 -0.67 14.91
C LYS A 38 9.85 -1.75 14.25
N MET A 39 9.68 -2.90 14.90
CA MET A 39 8.83 -3.98 14.41
C MET A 39 7.35 -3.57 14.44
N GLY A 40 6.90 -2.87 15.49
CA GLY A 40 5.55 -2.31 15.57
C GLY A 40 5.26 -1.26 14.49
N GLU A 41 6.22 -0.34 14.26
CA GLU A 41 6.15 0.63 13.16
C GLU A 41 6.08 -0.06 11.79
N MET A 42 6.91 -1.09 11.58
CA MET A 42 6.93 -1.87 10.35
C MET A 42 5.62 -2.60 10.10
N ASN A 43 5.05 -3.27 11.12
CA ASN A 43 3.77 -3.94 11.01
C ASN A 43 2.63 -2.96 10.66
N SER A 44 2.64 -1.77 11.26
CA SER A 44 1.67 -0.72 10.96
C SER A 44 1.81 -0.21 9.53
N LYS A 45 3.05 -0.03 9.05
CA LYS A 45 3.34 0.35 7.67
C LYS A 45 2.90 -0.72 6.68
N ILE A 46 3.15 -1.99 6.96
CA ILE A 46 2.73 -3.12 6.11
C ILE A 46 1.22 -3.13 5.96
N LYS A 47 0.47 -3.05 7.07
CA LYS A 47 -1.00 -2.96 7.02
C LYS A 47 -1.48 -1.74 6.22
N GLY A 48 -0.83 -0.60 6.38
CA GLY A 48 -1.13 0.60 5.58
C GLY A 48 -0.92 0.37 4.07
N VAL A 49 0.15 -0.33 3.69
CA VAL A 49 0.42 -0.71 2.30
C VAL A 49 -0.61 -1.71 1.79
N GLU A 50 -0.97 -2.72 2.58
CA GLU A 50 -1.99 -3.71 2.22
C GLU A 50 -3.36 -3.07 1.97
N ASN A 51 -3.78 -2.15 2.83
CA ASN A 51 -5.04 -1.42 2.66
C ASN A 51 -4.99 -0.52 1.43
N LYS A 52 -3.90 0.26 1.23
CA LYS A 52 -3.73 1.08 0.01
C LYS A 52 -3.76 0.24 -1.26
N MET A 53 -3.07 -0.90 -1.27
CA MET A 53 -3.10 -1.84 -2.39
C MET A 53 -4.51 -2.36 -2.64
N SER A 54 -5.22 -2.74 -1.58
CA SER A 54 -6.60 -3.22 -1.65
C SER A 54 -7.54 -2.15 -2.22
N GLY A 55 -7.40 -0.90 -1.79
CA GLY A 55 -8.11 0.26 -2.35
C GLY A 55 -7.77 0.50 -3.81
N GLY A 56 -6.50 0.32 -4.22
CA GLY A 56 -6.08 0.41 -5.63
C GLY A 56 -6.74 -0.66 -6.50
N ILE A 57 -6.84 -1.90 -6.01
CA ILE A 57 -7.55 -2.99 -6.72
C ILE A 57 -9.04 -2.70 -6.79
N ALA A 58 -9.66 -2.21 -5.71
CA ALA A 58 -11.05 -1.78 -5.72
C ALA A 58 -11.30 -0.68 -6.78
N SER A 59 -10.40 0.30 -6.91
CA SER A 59 -10.44 1.32 -7.97
C SER A 59 -10.37 0.70 -9.36
N ALA A 60 -9.46 -0.25 -9.58
CA ALA A 60 -9.34 -0.94 -10.86
C ALA A 60 -10.61 -1.72 -11.23
N MET A 61 -11.23 -2.40 -10.27
CA MET A 61 -12.50 -3.09 -10.49
C MET A 61 -13.64 -2.11 -10.77
N ALA A 62 -13.70 -0.99 -10.06
CA ALA A 62 -14.68 0.06 -10.34
C ALA A 62 -14.52 0.60 -11.77
N MET A 63 -13.29 0.86 -12.21
CA MET A 63 -12.97 1.29 -13.59
C MET A 63 -13.34 0.26 -14.65
N ALA A 64 -13.08 -1.02 -14.37
CA ALA A 64 -13.43 -2.12 -15.27
C ALA A 64 -14.96 -2.27 -15.39
N GLY A 65 -15.69 -1.99 -14.32
CA GLY A 65 -17.15 -2.01 -14.28
C GLY A 65 -17.84 -0.86 -15.02
N LEU A 66 -17.11 0.18 -15.45
CA LEU A 66 -17.70 1.33 -16.16
C LEU A 66 -18.22 0.92 -17.55
N PRO A 67 -19.54 1.07 -17.82
CA PRO A 67 -20.10 0.89 -19.16
C PRO A 67 -19.46 1.83 -20.19
N GLN A 68 -19.47 1.38 -21.46
CA GLN A 68 -18.88 2.08 -22.60
C GLN A 68 -19.92 2.31 -23.70
N ALA A 69 -19.85 3.46 -24.36
CA ALA A 69 -20.65 3.76 -25.56
C ALA A 69 -20.32 2.76 -26.70
N TYR A 70 -21.34 2.27 -27.39
CA TYR A 70 -21.19 1.29 -28.48
C TYR A 70 -21.76 1.76 -29.84
N ALA A 71 -22.55 2.85 -29.87
CA ALA A 71 -23.16 3.35 -31.09
C ALA A 71 -22.29 4.44 -31.76
N PRO A 72 -22.19 4.47 -33.10
CA PRO A 72 -21.45 5.53 -33.82
C PRO A 72 -21.94 6.93 -33.46
N GLY A 73 -21.00 7.85 -33.20
CA GLY A 73 -21.27 9.22 -32.77
C GLY A 73 -21.81 9.36 -31.34
N ALA A 74 -21.96 8.26 -30.59
CA ALA A 74 -22.49 8.31 -29.23
C ALA A 74 -21.42 8.71 -28.20
N ASN A 75 -21.86 9.49 -27.23
CA ASN A 75 -21.13 9.80 -26.01
C ASN A 75 -21.83 9.15 -24.82
N MET A 76 -21.07 8.69 -23.84
CA MET A 76 -21.62 8.11 -22.61
C MET A 76 -20.83 8.60 -21.41
N THR A 77 -21.54 8.99 -20.35
CA THR A 77 -20.99 9.18 -19.02
C THR A 77 -21.41 8.01 -18.15
N SER A 78 -20.46 7.43 -17.42
CA SER A 78 -20.67 6.26 -16.58
C SER A 78 -20.18 6.48 -15.15
N ILE A 79 -20.80 5.77 -14.21
CA ILE A 79 -20.40 5.65 -12.82
C ILE A 79 -20.41 4.17 -12.44
N ALA A 80 -19.44 3.75 -11.65
CA ALA A 80 -19.33 2.36 -11.18
C ALA A 80 -18.69 2.31 -9.80
N GLY A 81 -18.88 1.19 -9.10
CA GLY A 81 -18.26 0.91 -7.80
C GLY A 81 -17.50 -0.40 -7.81
N GLY A 82 -16.52 -0.53 -6.91
CA GLY A 82 -15.73 -1.74 -6.74
C GLY A 82 -15.38 -1.95 -5.27
N THR A 83 -15.21 -3.20 -4.85
CA THR A 83 -14.83 -3.55 -3.48
C THR A 83 -13.84 -4.69 -3.48
N PHE A 84 -12.77 -4.59 -2.69
CA PHE A 84 -11.75 -5.62 -2.57
C PHE A 84 -11.15 -5.62 -1.17
N ASN A 85 -11.09 -6.79 -0.54
CA ASN A 85 -10.38 -6.99 0.73
C ASN A 85 -10.70 -5.94 1.82
N GLY A 86 -11.99 -5.60 1.97
CA GLY A 86 -12.47 -4.61 2.96
C GLY A 86 -12.44 -3.15 2.48
N GLU A 87 -11.78 -2.85 1.36
CA GLU A 87 -11.73 -1.52 0.76
C GLU A 87 -12.75 -1.37 -0.36
N SER A 88 -13.17 -0.13 -0.62
CA SER A 88 -14.16 0.21 -1.64
C SER A 88 -13.68 1.37 -2.51
N ALA A 89 -14.21 1.46 -3.73
CA ALA A 89 -13.90 2.54 -4.64
C ALA A 89 -15.09 2.91 -5.52
N VAL A 90 -15.09 4.15 -5.98
CA VAL A 90 -16.03 4.70 -6.95
C VAL A 90 -15.24 5.20 -8.15
N ALA A 91 -15.77 4.90 -9.33
CA ALA A 91 -15.25 5.31 -10.62
C ALA A 91 -16.28 6.14 -11.37
N ILE A 92 -15.79 7.14 -12.10
CA ILE A 92 -16.55 7.88 -13.12
C ILE A 92 -15.79 7.80 -14.44
N GLY A 93 -16.53 7.80 -15.55
CA GLY A 93 -15.91 7.75 -16.87
C GLY A 93 -16.74 8.44 -17.92
N VAL A 94 -16.07 8.78 -19.01
CA VAL A 94 -16.68 9.21 -20.27
C VAL A 94 -16.13 8.35 -21.39
N SER A 95 -16.99 7.99 -22.33
CA SER A 95 -16.59 7.28 -23.55
C SER A 95 -17.27 7.89 -24.77
N MET A 96 -16.59 7.80 -25.91
CA MET A 96 -17.04 8.35 -27.18
C MET A 96 -16.72 7.37 -28.31
N VAL A 97 -17.67 7.19 -29.22
CA VAL A 97 -17.45 6.48 -30.48
C VAL A 97 -17.45 7.52 -31.61
N SER A 98 -16.50 7.44 -32.55
CA SER A 98 -16.48 8.33 -33.71
C SER A 98 -17.76 8.18 -34.55
N GLU A 99 -18.11 9.21 -35.32
CA GLU A 99 -19.27 9.14 -36.22
C GLU A 99 -19.14 8.03 -37.26
N SER A 100 -17.91 7.74 -37.69
CA SER A 100 -17.62 6.60 -38.57
C SER A 100 -17.78 5.23 -37.90
N GLY A 101 -17.98 5.16 -36.59
CA GLY A 101 -18.04 3.92 -35.81
C GLY A 101 -16.70 3.21 -35.64
N GLY A 102 -15.64 3.68 -36.31
CA GLY A 102 -14.34 3.02 -36.35
C GLY A 102 -13.49 3.24 -35.11
N TRP A 103 -13.60 4.38 -34.43
CA TRP A 103 -12.79 4.69 -33.25
C TRP A 103 -13.62 4.76 -31.98
N VAL A 104 -13.09 4.22 -30.88
CA VAL A 104 -13.69 4.31 -29.55
C VAL A 104 -12.67 4.86 -28.57
N TYR A 105 -13.07 5.85 -27.77
CA TYR A 105 -12.25 6.48 -26.73
C TYR A 105 -12.91 6.30 -25.36
N LYS A 106 -12.09 6.16 -24.32
CA LYS A 106 -12.55 6.07 -22.92
C LYS A 106 -11.60 6.85 -22.03
N LEU A 107 -12.14 7.72 -21.18
CA LEU A 107 -11.43 8.41 -20.12
C LEU A 107 -12.15 8.11 -18.81
N GLN A 108 -11.41 7.77 -17.76
CA GLN A 108 -12.00 7.34 -16.49
C GLN A 108 -11.12 7.74 -15.32
N GLY A 109 -11.76 8.04 -14.19
CA GLY A 109 -11.13 8.44 -12.93
C GLY A 109 -11.81 7.77 -11.74
N THR A 110 -11.08 7.63 -10.64
CA THR A 110 -11.55 6.94 -9.42
C THR A 110 -11.07 7.60 -8.16
N SER A 111 -11.77 7.29 -7.07
CA SER A 111 -11.34 7.49 -5.70
C SER A 111 -11.73 6.27 -4.86
N ASN A 112 -10.92 5.92 -3.87
CA ASN A 112 -11.17 4.79 -2.96
C ASN A 112 -11.26 5.22 -1.49
N SER A 113 -11.68 4.29 -0.63
CA SER A 113 -11.83 4.49 0.83
C SER A 113 -10.52 4.86 1.54
N GLN A 114 -9.36 4.56 0.94
CA GLN A 114 -8.05 4.97 1.45
C GLN A 114 -7.68 6.42 1.08
N GLY A 115 -8.52 7.10 0.31
CA GLY A 115 -8.31 8.48 -0.16
C GLY A 115 -7.34 8.59 -1.34
N ASP A 116 -6.99 7.47 -1.99
CA ASP A 116 -6.15 7.49 -3.17
C ASP A 116 -7.01 7.71 -4.43
N TYR A 117 -6.44 8.40 -5.43
CA TYR A 117 -7.09 8.69 -6.71
C TYR A 117 -6.33 8.04 -7.87
N SER A 118 -7.03 7.64 -8.92
CA SER A 118 -6.40 7.06 -10.12
C SER A 118 -7.18 7.43 -11.37
N ALA A 119 -6.49 7.54 -12.50
CA ALA A 119 -7.10 7.84 -13.80
C ALA A 119 -6.52 6.94 -14.90
N ALA A 120 -7.33 6.66 -15.93
CA ALA A 120 -6.89 5.95 -17.11
C ALA A 120 -7.57 6.50 -18.36
N ILE A 121 -6.89 6.38 -19.49
CA ILE A 121 -7.40 6.71 -20.82
C ILE A 121 -7.10 5.55 -21.77
N GLY A 122 -7.99 5.29 -22.72
CA GLY A 122 -7.81 4.26 -23.73
C GLY A 122 -8.48 4.65 -25.04
N ALA A 123 -7.95 4.12 -26.14
CA ALA A 123 -8.55 4.23 -27.46
C ALA A 123 -8.46 2.88 -28.18
N GLY A 124 -9.44 2.56 -29.01
CA GLY A 124 -9.48 1.35 -29.83
C GLY A 124 -10.03 1.65 -31.22
N PHE A 125 -9.62 0.85 -32.20
CA PHE A 125 -10.15 0.90 -33.56
C PHE A 125 -10.86 -0.42 -33.88
N GLN A 126 -12.05 -0.34 -34.47
CA GLN A 126 -12.85 -1.48 -34.93
C GLN A 126 -13.24 -1.26 -36.40
N TRP A 127 -13.34 -2.35 -37.18
CA TRP A 127 -13.70 -2.36 -38.60
C TRP A 127 -14.82 -3.35 -38.88
#